data_AF-A0A1R4JM25-F1
#
_entry.id   AF-A0A1R4JM25-F1
#
_cell.length_a   1.000
_cell.length_b   1.000
_cell.length_c   1.000
_cell.angle_alpha   90.00
_cell.angle_beta   90.00
_cell.angle_gamma   90.00
#
_symmetry.space_group_name_H-M   'P 1'
#
loop_
_entity.id
_entity.type
_entity.pdbx_description
1 polymer ?
#
loop_
_entity_poly.entity_id
_entity_poly.type
_entity_poly.pdbx_seq_one_letter_code
_entity_poly.pdbx_strand_id
1 'polypeptide(L)'
;MNENLDMELKGAEEPFDIELDDIVYAVFPEEKDVYVVFKEGREYVKLLKDTEKSWLMLNPETELPMFGLDEEVDRLGEKINEVLSQRSGSDS
;
A
#
# COMPACT_ATOMS: atom_id res chain seq x y z
N MET A 1 6.54 1.28 -31.85
CA MET A 1 6.71 1.14 -30.39
C MET A 1 5.60 1.95 -29.79
N ASN A 2 4.73 1.35 -28.97
CA ASN A 2 3.52 2.04 -28.49
C ASN A 2 3.91 2.98 -27.35
N GLU A 3 4.01 4.27 -27.66
CA GLU A 3 4.31 5.38 -26.72
C GLU A 3 3.13 5.69 -25.77
N ASN A 4 2.06 4.90 -25.83
CA ASN A 4 0.84 5.10 -25.03
C ASN A 4 0.84 4.32 -23.70
N LEU A 5 1.76 3.37 -23.50
CA LEU A 5 1.83 2.61 -22.24
C LEU A 5 2.47 3.44 -21.10
N ASP A 6 3.33 4.40 -21.45
CA ASP A 6 4.05 5.26 -20.49
C ASP A 6 3.17 6.36 -19.88
N MET A 7 1.97 6.63 -20.44
CA MET A 7 1.05 7.63 -19.91
C MET A 7 -0.01 7.08 -18.94
N GLU A 8 -0.32 5.78 -18.97
CA GLU A 8 -1.26 5.15 -18.02
C GLU A 8 -0.61 4.87 -16.65
N LEU A 9 0.72 4.80 -16.57
CA LEU A 9 1.46 4.58 -15.31
C LEU A 9 1.79 5.88 -14.55
N LYS A 10 1.50 7.06 -15.10
CA LYS A 10 1.87 8.35 -14.46
C LYS A 10 1.09 8.69 -13.17
N GLY A 11 0.09 7.88 -12.80
CA GLY A 11 -0.71 8.10 -11.59
C GLY A 11 -0.57 7.01 -10.52
N ALA A 12 0.02 5.86 -10.84
CA ALA A 12 0.21 4.78 -9.87
C ALA A 12 1.62 4.89 -9.26
N GLU A 13 1.70 4.91 -7.94
CA GLU A 13 2.99 4.91 -7.26
C GLU A 13 3.75 3.59 -7.51
N GLU A 14 5.06 3.66 -7.68
CA GLU A 14 5.91 2.48 -7.87
C GLU A 14 5.82 1.55 -6.65
N PRO A 15 5.76 0.20 -6.85
CA PRO A 15 5.82 -0.76 -5.75
C PRO A 15 7.06 -0.57 -4.87
N PHE A 16 6.96 -1.02 -3.61
CA PHE A 16 8.07 -0.94 -2.66
C PHE A 16 8.02 -2.03 -1.61
N ASP A 17 9.16 -2.28 -1.00
CA ASP A 17 9.28 -3.22 0.11
C ASP A 17 9.20 -2.49 1.45
N ILE A 18 8.56 -3.13 2.42
CA ILE A 18 8.58 -2.76 3.84
C ILE A 18 9.22 -3.90 4.61
N GLU A 19 10.21 -3.57 5.42
CA GLU A 19 10.77 -4.47 6.42
C GLU A 19 10.10 -4.19 7.78
N LEU A 20 9.46 -5.20 8.34
CA LEU A 20 8.87 -5.14 9.68
C LEU A 20 9.27 -6.41 10.43
N ASP A 21 10.01 -6.22 11.53
CA ASP A 21 10.69 -7.30 12.26
C ASP A 21 11.59 -8.13 11.32
N ASP A 22 11.40 -9.45 11.25
CA ASP A 22 12.16 -10.35 10.35
C ASP A 22 11.41 -10.68 9.04
N ILE A 23 10.37 -9.90 8.71
CA ILE A 23 9.49 -10.17 7.56
C ILE A 23 9.57 -9.02 6.55
N VAL A 24 9.73 -9.39 5.28
CA VAL A 24 9.66 -8.47 4.14
C VAL A 24 8.29 -8.55 3.50
N TYR A 25 7.64 -7.39 3.38
CA TYR A 25 6.36 -7.21 2.72
C TYR A 25 6.56 -6.45 1.43
N ALA A 26 6.01 -6.95 0.32
CA ALA A 26 5.96 -6.20 -0.93
C ALA A 26 4.62 -5.48 -1.03
N VAL A 27 4.65 -4.16 -1.21
CA VAL A 27 3.47 -3.30 -1.27
C VAL A 27 3.31 -2.79 -2.70
N PHE A 28 2.10 -3.00 -3.24
CA PHE A 28 1.69 -2.57 -4.56
C PHE A 28 0.59 -1.53 -4.40
N PRO A 29 0.90 -0.23 -4.60
CA PRO A 29 -0.11 0.81 -4.67
C PRO A 29 -1.06 0.56 -5.84
N GLU A 30 -2.35 0.67 -5.57
CA GLU A 30 -3.43 0.68 -6.56
C GLU A 30 -4.06 2.09 -6.61
N GLU A 31 -5.21 2.22 -7.25
CA GLU A 31 -5.97 3.47 -7.27
C GLU A 31 -6.65 3.77 -5.93
N LYS A 32 -6.97 5.05 -5.68
CA LYS A 32 -7.82 5.51 -4.56
C LYS A 32 -7.29 5.15 -3.17
N ASP A 33 -5.98 5.32 -2.97
CA ASP A 33 -5.32 5.08 -1.68
C ASP A 33 -5.44 3.62 -1.18
N VAL A 34 -5.54 2.70 -2.14
CA VAL A 34 -5.59 1.26 -1.90
C VAL A 34 -4.22 0.64 -2.15
N TYR A 35 -3.83 -0.32 -1.32
CA TYR A 35 -2.52 -0.97 -1.38
C TYR A 35 -2.69 -2.48 -1.20
N VAL A 36 -2.19 -3.27 -2.14
CA VAL A 36 -2.12 -4.73 -1.99
C VAL A 36 -0.78 -5.10 -1.40
N VAL A 37 -0.81 -5.86 -0.31
CA VAL A 37 0.37 -6.27 0.44
C VAL A 37 0.57 -7.76 0.25
N PHE A 38 1.80 -8.13 -0.10
CA PHE A 38 2.27 -9.50 -0.17
C PHE A 38 3.24 -9.77 0.98
N LYS A 39 3.08 -10.92 1.63
CA LYS A 39 3.96 -11.42 2.71
C LYS A 39 4.61 -12.70 2.24
N GLU A 40 5.95 -12.72 2.17
CA GLU A 40 6.72 -13.88 1.71
C GLU A 40 6.27 -14.42 0.33
N GLY A 41 5.91 -13.50 -0.58
CA GLY A 41 5.49 -13.83 -1.95
C GLY A 41 4.04 -14.35 -2.08
N ARG A 42 3.24 -14.27 -1.02
CA ARG A 42 1.79 -14.58 -1.06
C ARG A 42 0.99 -13.33 -0.77
N GLU A 43 -0.12 -13.15 -1.47
CA GLU A 43 -1.06 -12.07 -1.18
C GLU A 43 -1.53 -12.21 0.26
N TYR A 44 -1.35 -11.14 1.04
CA TYR A 44 -1.60 -11.12 2.46
C TYR A 44 -2.87 -10.35 2.77
N VAL A 45 -2.93 -9.09 2.36
CA VAL A 45 -4.05 -8.20 2.67
C VAL A 45 -4.13 -7.06 1.66
N LYS A 46 -5.34 -6.56 1.45
CA LYS A 46 -5.59 -5.31 0.73
C LYS A 46 -5.96 -4.23 1.74
N LEU A 47 -5.23 -3.13 1.74
CA LEU A 47 -5.38 -2.03 2.68
C LEU A 47 -5.95 -0.80 1.99
N LEU A 48 -6.84 -0.10 2.69
CA LEU A 48 -7.33 1.23 2.34
C LEU A 48 -6.79 2.22 3.37
N LYS A 49 -6.13 3.27 2.89
CA LYS A 49 -5.80 4.43 3.73
C LYS A 49 -7.06 5.29 3.88
N ASP A 50 -7.82 5.02 4.94
CA ASP A 50 -9.08 5.71 5.24
C ASP A 50 -8.83 7.17 5.65
N THR A 51 -7.81 7.39 6.48
CA THR A 51 -7.31 8.73 6.80
C THR A 51 -5.79 8.70 6.90
N GLU A 52 -5.14 9.85 7.09
CA GLU A 52 -3.68 9.91 7.31
C GLU A 52 -3.15 9.00 8.43
N LYS A 53 -4.00 8.65 9.40
CA LYS A 53 -3.62 7.84 10.57
C LYS A 53 -4.40 6.53 10.71
N SER A 54 -5.29 6.22 9.77
CA SER A 54 -6.20 5.07 9.87
C SER A 54 -6.10 4.23 8.62
N TRP A 55 -5.81 2.95 8.81
CA TRP A 55 -5.68 1.95 7.77
C TRP A 55 -6.70 0.85 8.01
N LEU A 56 -7.46 0.50 6.98
CA LEU A 56 -8.51 -0.51 7.06
C LEU A 56 -8.19 -1.64 6.10
N MET A 57 -8.46 -2.87 6.52
CA MET A 57 -8.44 -4.00 5.60
C MET A 57 -9.66 -3.95 4.68
N LEU A 58 -9.51 -4.37 3.44
CA LEU A 58 -10.63 -4.61 2.53
C LEU A 58 -10.95 -6.10 2.49
N ASN A 59 -12.23 -6.43 2.51
CA ASN A 59 -12.69 -7.79 2.31
C ASN A 59 -12.33 -8.26 0.88
N PRO A 60 -11.69 -9.42 0.70
CA PRO A 60 -11.19 -9.85 -0.62
C PRO A 60 -12.30 -10.17 -1.63
N GLU A 61 -13.51 -10.47 -1.18
CA GLU A 61 -14.64 -10.80 -2.06
C GLU A 61 -15.52 -9.59 -2.38
N THR A 62 -15.69 -8.69 -1.40
CA THR A 62 -16.66 -7.58 -1.48
C THR A 62 -16.02 -6.21 -1.63
N GLU A 63 -14.69 -6.11 -1.43
CA GLU A 63 -13.92 -4.86 -1.36
C GLU A 63 -14.44 -3.84 -0.34
N LEU A 64 -15.27 -4.28 0.62
CA LEU A 64 -15.78 -3.41 1.68
C LEU A 64 -14.77 -3.31 2.83
N PRO A 65 -14.66 -2.14 3.49
CA PRO A 65 -13.83 -1.97 4.67
C PRO A 65 -14.22 -2.92 5.80
N MET A 66 -13.23 -3.58 6.36
CA MET A 66 -13.34 -4.44 7.53
C MET A 66 -12.83 -3.68 8.76
N PHE A 67 -13.66 -3.62 9.79
CA PHE A 67 -13.31 -2.99 11.06
C PHE A 67 -12.82 -4.03 12.06
N GLY A 68 -11.71 -3.74 12.73
CA GLY A 68 -11.10 -4.61 13.74
C GLY A 68 -9.81 -4.00 14.25
N LEU A 69 -9.28 -4.54 15.36
CA LEU A 69 -7.94 -4.22 15.82
C LEU A 69 -6.98 -5.23 15.18
N ASP A 70 -6.04 -4.73 14.38
CA ASP A 70 -4.97 -5.52 13.80
C ASP A 70 -3.66 -4.72 13.88
N GLU A 71 -2.86 -5.02 14.90
CA GLU A 71 -1.61 -4.31 15.19
C GLU A 71 -0.57 -4.48 14.07
N GLU A 72 -0.67 -5.54 13.25
CA GLU A 72 0.21 -5.71 12.08
C GLU A 72 -0.20 -4.74 10.97
N VAL A 73 -1.50 -4.62 10.70
CA VAL A 73 -2.05 -3.67 9.72
C VAL A 73 -1.73 -2.23 10.11
N ASP A 74 -1.90 -1.86 11.38
CA ASP A 74 -1.60 -0.51 11.86
C ASP A 74 -0.12 -0.16 11.62
N ARG A 75 0.79 -1.09 11.97
CA ARG A 75 2.24 -0.90 11.77
C ARG A 75 2.63 -0.86 10.29
N LEU A 76 2.01 -1.70 9.46
CA LEU A 76 2.20 -1.65 8.00
C LEU A 76 1.75 -0.29 7.45
N GLY A 77 0.60 0.21 7.89
CA GLY A 77 0.09 1.51 7.50
C GLY A 77 1.01 2.68 7.88
N GLU A 78 1.57 2.66 9.08
CA GLU A 78 2.59 3.64 9.50
C GLU A 78 3.83 3.60 8.59
N LYS A 79 4.31 2.40 8.26
CA LYS A 79 5.47 2.22 7.36
C LYS A 79 5.19 2.69 5.94
N ILE A 80 3.99 2.43 5.42
CA ILE A 80 3.57 2.97 4.12
C ILE A 80 3.63 4.50 4.18
N ASN A 81 3.01 5.13 5.18
CA ASN A 81 3.06 6.58 5.34
C ASN A 81 4.49 7.15 5.38
N GLU A 82 5.42 6.49 6.07
CA GLU A 82 6.83 6.87 6.09
C GLU A 82 7.44 6.86 4.67
N VAL A 83 7.22 5.81 3.89
CA VAL A 83 7.72 5.68 2.51
C VAL A 83 7.13 6.78 1.62
N LEU A 84 5.82 7.01 1.69
CA LEU A 84 5.14 8.04 0.89
C LEU A 84 5.61 9.45 1.24
N SER A 85 5.85 9.72 2.52
CA SER A 85 6.40 11.01 2.97
C SER A 85 7.83 11.23 2.48
N GLN A 86 8.66 10.18 2.42
CA GLN A 86 10.03 10.28 1.91
C GLN A 86 10.05 10.54 0.40
N ARG A 87 9.12 9.94 -0.35
CA ARG A 87 9.00 10.11 -1.80
C ARG A 87 8.54 11.52 -2.18
N SER A 88 7.55 12.05 -1.46
CA SER A 88 7.03 13.41 -1.66
C SER A 88 8.00 14.52 -1.19
N GLY A 89 8.98 14.19 -0.33
CA GLY A 89 10.03 15.11 0.12
C GLY A 89 11.16 15.38 -0.90
N SER A 90 11.09 14.82 -2.10
CA SER A 90 12.12 14.97 -3.16
C SER A 90 12.00 16.27 -3.98
N ASP A 91 10.90 17.02 -3.85
CA ASP A 91 10.61 18.24 -4.63
C ASP A 91 11.02 19.53 -3.90
N SER A 92 12.26 19.61 -3.40
CA SER A 92 12.86 20.86 -2.88
C SER A 92 13.98 21.39 -3.75
#